data_AF-A0A4R2M094-F1
#
_entry.id   AF-A0A4R2M094-F1
#
_cell.length_a   1.000
_cell.length_b   1.000
_cell.length_c   1.000
_cell.angle_alpha   90.00
_cell.angle_beta   90.00
_cell.angle_gamma   90.00
#
_symmetry.space_group_name_H-M   'P 1'
#
loop_
_entity.id
_entity.type
_entity.pdbx_description
1 polymer ?
#
loop_
_entity_poly.entity_id
_entity_poly.type
_entity_poly.pdbx_seq_one_letter_code
_entity_poly.pdbx_strand_id
1 'polypeptide(L)'
;MEFNYFFTKENITFILATIGSIGTIYTLISAAIFQRVNFSMRLHMYHYKNNQLLIYASFENHSRLSLSITGISAIYDGVSYPCLYQSISVCEHERRIGGKIVSRKEDFSISLPINLSSLAGTSGYLYFDMLPDTYPSDAKTLTLQVSTNRGKAKKMILPVDC
;
A
#
# COMPACT_ATOMS: atom_id res chain seq x y z
N MET A 1 45.04 -43.43 -5.50
CA MET A 1 44.57 -43.83 -6.85
C MET A 1 43.04 -43.83 -6.81
N GLU A 2 42.40 -42.67 -6.61
CA GLU A 2 40.92 -42.57 -6.44
C GLU A 2 40.27 -41.48 -7.31
N PHE A 3 41.05 -40.59 -7.93
CA PHE A 3 40.52 -39.47 -8.72
C PHE A 3 39.74 -39.90 -9.97
N ASN A 4 40.07 -41.05 -10.57
CA ASN A 4 39.41 -41.54 -11.78
C ASN A 4 38.04 -42.18 -11.53
N TYR A 5 37.72 -42.58 -10.30
CA TYR A 5 36.41 -43.18 -9.99
C TYR A 5 35.31 -42.11 -9.89
N PHE A 6 35.66 -40.91 -9.43
CA PHE A 6 34.75 -39.78 -9.35
C PHE A 6 34.47 -39.11 -10.71
N PHE A 7 35.39 -39.22 -11.68
CA PHE A 7 35.32 -38.57 -12.99
C PHE A 7 34.76 -39.47 -14.11
N THR A 8 33.77 -40.29 -13.82
CA THR A 8 33.00 -41.01 -14.85
C THR A 8 31.92 -40.11 -15.46
N LYS A 9 31.58 -40.32 -16.73
CA LYS A 9 30.52 -39.54 -17.42
C LYS A 9 29.20 -39.59 -16.64
N GLU A 10 28.87 -40.74 -16.08
CA GLU A 10 27.66 -40.96 -15.26
C GLU A 10 27.66 -40.10 -13.99
N ASN A 11 28.77 -40.06 -13.25
CA ASN A 11 28.88 -39.23 -12.05
C ASN A 11 28.80 -37.74 -12.37
N ILE A 12 29.40 -37.30 -13.48
CA ILE A 12 29.32 -35.90 -13.94
C ILE A 12 27.88 -35.53 -14.32
N THR A 13 27.19 -36.40 -15.08
CA THR A 13 25.79 -36.19 -15.45
C THR A 13 24.88 -36.17 -14.21
N PHE A 14 25.13 -37.06 -13.25
CA PHE A 14 24.38 -37.11 -11.99
C PHE A 14 24.57 -35.84 -11.15
N ILE A 15 25.80 -35.34 -11.04
CA ILE A 15 26.10 -34.09 -10.32
C ILE A 15 25.41 -32.90 -11.01
N LEU A 16 25.51 -32.80 -12.33
CA LEU A 16 24.83 -31.75 -13.12
C LEU A 16 23.31 -31.79 -12.94
N ALA A 17 22.71 -32.99 -13.00
CA ALA A 17 21.27 -33.17 -12.78
C ALA A 17 20.85 -32.78 -11.36
N THR A 18 21.66 -33.13 -10.35
CA THR A 18 21.40 -32.79 -8.95
C THR A 18 21.46 -31.28 -8.73
N ILE A 19 22.49 -30.60 -9.25
CA ILE A 19 22.62 -29.13 -9.18
C ILE A 19 21.44 -28.45 -9.90
N GLY A 20 21.08 -28.92 -11.10
CA GLY A 20 19.94 -28.40 -11.85
C GLY A 20 18.61 -28.56 -11.10
N SER A 21 18.39 -29.71 -10.48
CA SER A 21 17.20 -29.98 -9.67
C SER A 21 17.13 -29.06 -8.43
N ILE A 22 18.24 -28.92 -7.69
CA ILE A 22 18.31 -28.03 -6.53
C ILE A 22 18.07 -26.57 -6.94
N GLY A 23 18.66 -26.12 -8.06
CA GLY A 23 18.43 -24.78 -8.60
C GLY A 23 16.96 -24.53 -8.95
N THR A 24 16.30 -25.52 -9.53
CA THR A 24 14.86 -25.43 -9.88
C THR A 24 13.96 -25.37 -8.64
N ILE A 25 14.27 -26.18 -7.62
CA ILE A 25 13.53 -26.14 -6.35
C ILE A 25 13.71 -24.77 -5.68
N TYR A 26 14.93 -24.25 -5.66
CA TYR A 26 15.23 -22.93 -5.09
C TYR A 26 14.48 -21.80 -5.82
N THR A 27 14.44 -21.81 -7.15
CA THR A 27 13.72 -20.78 -7.92
C THR A 27 12.21 -20.84 -7.70
N LEU A 28 11.62 -22.03 -7.61
CA LEU A 28 10.20 -22.19 -7.31
C LEU A 28 9.84 -21.67 -5.92
N ILE A 29 10.63 -22.05 -4.89
CA ILE A 29 10.40 -21.60 -3.52
C ILE A 29 10.58 -20.08 -3.40
N SER A 30 11.67 -19.56 -3.95
CA SER A 30 11.94 -18.11 -3.92
C SER A 30 10.87 -17.31 -4.66
N ALA A 31 10.41 -17.77 -5.81
CA ALA A 31 9.29 -17.14 -6.52
C ALA A 31 8.01 -17.12 -5.67
N ALA A 32 7.66 -18.24 -5.03
CA ALA A 32 6.48 -18.34 -4.18
C ALA A 32 6.53 -17.43 -2.95
N ILE A 33 7.72 -17.20 -2.38
CA ILE A 33 7.92 -16.32 -1.21
C ILE A 33 7.94 -14.85 -1.63
N PHE A 34 8.73 -14.48 -2.63
CA PHE A 34 8.95 -13.08 -3.01
C PHE A 34 7.80 -12.45 -3.79
N GLN A 35 6.89 -13.26 -4.36
CA GLN A 35 5.72 -12.75 -5.06
C GLN A 35 4.59 -12.31 -4.12
N ARG A 36 4.63 -12.66 -2.83
CA ARG A 36 3.57 -12.26 -1.89
C ARG A 36 3.55 -10.75 -1.70
N VAL A 37 2.34 -10.17 -1.74
CA VAL A 37 2.13 -8.75 -1.48
C VAL A 37 2.23 -8.49 0.02
N ASN A 38 3.19 -7.67 0.40
CA ASN A 38 3.41 -7.20 1.76
C ASN A 38 3.52 -5.68 1.76
N PHE A 39 2.52 -5.01 2.33
CA PHE A 39 2.52 -3.57 2.54
C PHE A 39 1.86 -3.24 3.88
N SER A 40 2.24 -2.10 4.45
CA SER A 40 1.64 -1.53 5.65
C SER A 40 1.03 -0.17 5.36
N MET A 41 -0.07 0.13 6.06
CA MET A 41 -0.75 1.42 6.02
C MET A 41 -0.88 1.93 7.45
N ARG A 42 -0.62 3.22 7.67
CA ARG A 42 -0.79 3.89 8.97
C ARG A 42 -1.61 5.17 8.80
N LEU A 43 -2.42 5.48 9.80
CA LEU A 43 -3.31 6.64 9.82
C LEU A 43 -2.79 7.65 10.83
N HIS A 44 -2.41 8.83 10.36
CA HIS A 44 -1.80 9.88 11.18
C HIS A 44 -2.79 10.97 11.54
N MET A 45 -3.78 11.23 10.69
CA MET A 45 -4.79 12.26 10.94
C MET A 45 -6.15 11.79 10.46
N TYR A 46 -7.16 12.19 11.21
CA TYR A 46 -8.56 11.90 10.95
C TYR A 46 -9.38 13.16 11.11
N HIS A 47 -10.18 13.50 10.09
CA HIS A 47 -11.14 14.58 10.17
C HIS A 47 -12.41 14.22 9.41
N TYR A 48 -13.54 14.18 10.10
CA TYR A 48 -14.84 13.96 9.51
C TYR A 48 -15.73 15.18 9.72
N LYS A 49 -16.29 15.73 8.63
CA LYS A 49 -17.21 16.87 8.67
C LYS A 49 -18.10 16.88 7.43
N ASN A 50 -19.39 17.19 7.58
CA ASN A 50 -20.35 17.36 6.47
C ASN A 50 -20.31 16.20 5.45
N ASN A 51 -20.38 14.95 5.91
CA ASN A 51 -20.37 13.75 5.04
C ASN A 51 -19.05 13.55 4.26
N GLN A 52 -18.01 14.29 4.63
CA GLN A 52 -16.68 14.23 4.02
C GLN A 52 -15.68 13.75 5.06
N LEU A 53 -14.86 12.79 4.66
CA LEU A 53 -13.83 12.22 5.49
C LEU A 53 -12.46 12.49 4.85
N LEU A 54 -11.61 13.19 5.59
CA LEU A 54 -10.23 13.47 5.25
C LEU A 54 -9.32 12.66 6.18
N ILE A 55 -8.40 11.89 5.59
CA ILE A 55 -7.46 11.05 6.32
C ILE A 55 -6.05 11.34 5.81
N TYR A 56 -5.10 11.67 6.69
CA TYR A 56 -3.69 11.65 6.32
C TYR A 56 -3.11 10.26 6.61
N ALA A 57 -2.67 9.56 5.58
CA ALA A 57 -2.17 8.19 5.69
C ALA A 57 -0.79 8.04 5.07
N SER A 58 0.01 7.12 5.62
CA SER A 58 1.23 6.64 4.98
C SER A 58 1.10 5.18 4.55
N PHE A 59 1.74 4.87 3.43
CA PHE A 59 1.79 3.55 2.84
C PHE A 59 3.25 3.16 2.65
N GLU A 60 3.59 1.94 3.04
CA GLU A 60 4.93 1.39 2.88
C GLU A 60 4.84 0.03 2.21
N ASN A 61 5.52 -0.12 1.08
CA ASN A 61 5.68 -1.39 0.41
C ASN A 61 6.88 -2.12 0.99
N HIS A 62 6.64 -3.24 1.69
CA HIS A 62 7.69 -4.11 2.22
C HIS A 62 8.06 -5.24 1.24
N SER A 63 7.46 -5.25 0.05
CA SER A 63 7.71 -6.23 -1.01
C SER A 63 8.87 -5.80 -1.88
N ARG A 64 9.57 -6.79 -2.46
CA ARG A 64 10.63 -6.57 -3.47
C ARG A 64 10.09 -6.15 -4.84
N LEU A 65 8.80 -6.34 -5.06
CA LEU A 65 8.11 -5.99 -6.29
C LEU A 65 7.28 -4.73 -6.07
N SER A 66 7.23 -3.86 -7.06
CA SER A 66 6.37 -2.68 -7.03
C SER A 66 4.90 -3.07 -6.93
N LEU A 67 4.13 -2.21 -6.25
CA LEU A 67 2.71 -2.39 -5.96
C LEU A 67 1.95 -1.14 -6.40
N SER A 68 0.75 -1.32 -6.93
CA SER A 68 -0.13 -0.19 -7.21
C SER A 68 -1.41 -0.36 -6.39
N ILE A 69 -1.70 0.62 -5.53
CA ILE A 69 -2.96 0.68 -4.78
C ILE A 69 -4.01 1.27 -5.71
N THR A 70 -4.95 0.45 -6.16
CA THR A 70 -5.94 0.79 -7.19
C THR A 70 -7.24 1.33 -6.62
N GLY A 71 -7.49 1.10 -5.33
CA GLY A 71 -8.69 1.57 -4.67
C GLY A 71 -8.55 1.48 -3.16
N ILE A 72 -9.13 2.45 -2.47
CA ILE A 72 -9.24 2.45 -1.01
C ILE A 72 -10.71 2.74 -0.71
N SER A 73 -11.30 2.02 0.24
CA SER A 73 -12.68 2.25 0.65
C SER A 73 -12.82 2.18 2.16
N ALA A 74 -13.56 3.12 2.75
CA ALA A 74 -13.93 3.06 4.15
C ALA A 74 -15.13 2.11 4.31
N ILE A 75 -15.04 1.16 5.23
CA ILE A 75 -16.15 0.26 5.56
C ILE A 75 -16.81 0.76 6.83
N TYR A 76 -18.11 1.02 6.76
CA TYR A 76 -18.92 1.40 7.91
C TYR A 76 -20.31 0.79 7.78
N ASP A 77 -20.77 0.17 8.87
CA ASP A 77 -22.05 -0.54 8.93
C ASP A 77 -22.28 -1.56 7.79
N GLY A 78 -21.20 -2.23 7.35
CA GLY A 78 -21.23 -3.19 6.25
C GLY A 78 -21.26 -2.56 4.84
N VAL A 79 -21.37 -1.24 4.72
CA VAL A 79 -21.33 -0.50 3.45
C VAL A 79 -19.91 -0.03 3.16
N SER A 80 -19.53 -0.06 1.88
CA SER A 80 -18.21 0.36 1.40
C SER A 80 -18.30 1.72 0.70
N TYR A 81 -17.59 2.71 1.25
CA TYR A 81 -17.50 4.06 0.74
C TYR A 81 -16.15 4.27 0.05
N PRO A 82 -16.09 4.35 -1.29
CA PRO A 82 -14.82 4.47 -2.00
C PRO A 82 -14.17 5.84 -1.78
N CYS A 83 -12.84 5.86 -1.75
CA CYS A 83 -12.05 7.09 -1.84
C CYS A 83 -12.21 7.68 -3.23
N LEU A 84 -12.25 9.01 -3.32
CA LEU A 84 -12.24 9.68 -4.61
C LEU A 84 -10.93 9.42 -5.34
N TYR A 85 -11.05 9.12 -6.63
CA TYR A 85 -9.92 8.78 -7.50
C TYR A 85 -9.10 10.01 -7.89
N GLN A 86 -9.78 11.15 -8.04
CA GLN A 86 -9.18 12.40 -8.50
C GLN A 86 -8.64 13.19 -7.31
N SER A 87 -7.48 13.82 -7.52
CA SER A 87 -6.91 14.76 -6.55
C SER A 87 -7.80 16.00 -6.46
N ILE A 88 -8.33 16.27 -5.28
CA ILE A 88 -9.10 17.49 -5.01
C ILE A 88 -8.36 18.35 -3.98
N SER A 89 -8.62 19.66 -3.99
CA SER A 89 -8.06 20.58 -2.99
C SER A 89 -8.70 20.28 -1.63
N VAL A 90 -7.90 19.87 -0.65
CA VAL A 90 -8.38 19.44 0.68
C VAL A 90 -8.04 20.45 1.78
N CYS A 91 -6.96 21.21 1.65
CA CYS A 91 -6.59 22.26 2.59
C CYS A 91 -6.13 23.52 1.84
N GLU A 92 -6.63 24.68 2.23
CA GLU A 92 -6.15 25.97 1.72
C GLU A 92 -5.46 26.74 2.85
N HIS A 93 -4.17 27.01 2.68
CA HIS A 93 -3.38 27.84 3.57
C HIS A 93 -3.22 29.23 2.98
N GLU A 94 -3.88 30.23 3.59
CA GLU A 94 -3.67 31.64 3.26
C GLU A 94 -2.72 32.29 4.26
N ARG A 95 -1.52 32.69 3.81
CA ARG A 95 -0.62 33.52 4.61
C ARG A 95 -0.92 34.99 4.36
N ARG A 96 -1.46 35.67 5.38
CA ARG A 96 -1.71 37.12 5.35
C ARG A 96 -0.61 37.87 6.11
N ILE A 97 0.00 38.87 5.48
CA ILE A 97 0.92 39.81 6.13
C ILE A 97 0.34 41.21 5.94
N GLY A 98 0.05 41.91 7.03
CA GLY A 98 -0.48 43.28 6.99
C GLY A 98 -1.82 43.42 6.26
N GLY A 99 -2.71 42.43 6.37
CA GLY A 99 -4.05 42.46 5.75
C GLY A 99 -4.09 42.11 4.26
N LYS A 100 -2.94 41.85 3.61
CA LYS A 100 -2.87 41.35 2.23
C LYS A 100 -2.50 39.87 2.21
N ILE A 101 -3.18 39.08 1.38
CA ILE A 101 -2.85 37.67 1.13
C ILE A 101 -1.54 37.66 0.33
N VAL A 102 -0.48 37.14 0.93
CA VAL A 102 0.87 37.09 0.35
C VAL A 102 1.16 35.73 -0.30
N SER A 103 0.49 34.68 0.14
CA SER A 103 0.62 33.33 -0.43
C SER A 103 -0.63 32.51 -0.15
N ARG A 104 -1.12 31.82 -1.19
CA ARG A 104 -2.16 30.79 -1.13
C ARG A 104 -1.50 29.47 -1.49
N LYS A 105 -1.57 28.49 -0.60
CA LYS A 105 -1.09 27.13 -0.86
C LYS A 105 -2.25 26.16 -0.67
N GLU A 106 -2.59 25.45 -1.73
CA GLU A 106 -3.59 24.40 -1.71
C GLU A 106 -2.90 23.05 -1.59
N ASP A 107 -3.24 22.27 -0.57
CA ASP A 107 -2.81 20.88 -0.43
C ASP A 107 -3.89 19.99 -1.06
N PHE A 108 -3.48 19.06 -1.92
CA PHE A 108 -4.37 18.19 -2.69
C PHE A 108 -4.39 16.76 -2.11
N SER A 109 -5.51 16.07 -2.27
CA SER A 109 -5.59 14.63 -2.02
C SER A 109 -4.70 13.84 -2.98
N ILE A 110 -4.19 12.70 -2.51
CA ILE A 110 -3.43 11.78 -3.35
C ILE A 110 -4.38 11.14 -4.37
N SER A 111 -3.98 11.14 -5.64
CA SER A 111 -4.76 10.49 -6.69
C SER A 111 -4.55 8.97 -6.68
N LEU A 112 -5.63 8.23 -6.97
CA LEU A 112 -5.56 6.80 -7.23
C LEU A 112 -5.38 6.57 -8.74
N PRO A 113 -4.56 5.59 -9.16
CA PRO A 113 -3.85 4.63 -8.33
C PRO A 113 -2.53 5.16 -7.74
N ILE A 114 -2.21 4.74 -6.51
CA ILE A 114 -0.94 5.09 -5.85
C ILE A 114 0.11 4.04 -6.20
N ASN A 115 1.14 4.42 -6.95
CA ASN A 115 2.23 3.52 -7.33
C ASN A 115 3.36 3.56 -6.28
N LEU A 116 3.62 2.42 -5.67
CA LEU A 116 4.68 2.20 -4.69
C LEU A 116 5.80 1.36 -5.30
N SER A 117 6.99 1.93 -5.36
CA SER A 117 8.20 1.19 -5.71
C SER A 117 8.53 0.11 -4.69
N SER A 118 9.41 -0.82 -5.08
CA SER A 118 9.98 -1.83 -4.17
C SER A 118 10.60 -1.18 -2.94
N LEU A 119 10.26 -1.69 -1.74
CA LEU A 119 10.79 -1.22 -0.45
C LEU A 119 10.61 0.29 -0.18
N ALA A 120 9.67 0.94 -0.84
CA ALA A 120 9.44 2.38 -0.75
C ALA A 120 8.19 2.73 0.06
N GLY A 121 8.15 3.96 0.57
CA GLY A 121 6.99 4.53 1.25
C GLY A 121 6.51 5.82 0.58
N THR A 122 5.23 6.12 0.76
CA THR A 122 4.61 7.39 0.36
C THR A 122 3.55 7.79 1.39
N SER A 123 3.18 9.06 1.42
CA SER A 123 2.10 9.57 2.28
C SER A 123 1.28 10.62 1.56
N GLY A 124 0.04 10.80 1.99
CA GLY A 124 -0.86 11.78 1.40
C GLY A 124 -2.23 11.80 2.05
N TYR A 125 -3.02 12.79 1.66
CA TYR A 125 -4.40 12.92 2.09
C TYR A 125 -5.31 12.04 1.24
N LEU A 126 -6.09 11.19 1.89
CA LEU A 126 -7.21 10.46 1.30
C LEU A 126 -8.49 11.22 1.58
N TYR A 127 -9.33 11.32 0.56
CA TYR A 127 -10.60 12.02 0.66
C TYR A 127 -11.75 11.10 0.24
N PHE A 128 -12.76 11.03 1.08
CA PHE A 128 -13.97 10.25 0.85
C PHE A 128 -15.17 11.19 0.95
N ASP A 129 -16.07 11.07 -0.01
CA ASP A 129 -17.35 11.77 -0.05
C ASP A 129 -18.51 10.81 0.26
N MET A 130 -19.69 11.38 0.52
CA MET A 130 -20.93 10.64 0.68
C MET A 130 -20.96 9.66 1.87
N LEU A 131 -20.21 9.94 2.94
CA LEU A 131 -20.35 9.18 4.19
C LEU A 131 -21.65 9.55 4.92
N PRO A 132 -22.25 8.62 5.68
CA PRO A 132 -23.51 8.88 6.39
C PRO A 132 -23.28 9.86 7.55
N ASP A 133 -24.28 10.67 7.89
CA ASP A 133 -24.20 11.62 9.01
C ASP A 133 -23.88 10.95 10.36
N THR A 134 -24.22 9.68 10.49
CA THR A 134 -23.94 8.85 11.68
C THR A 134 -22.47 8.45 11.81
N TYR A 135 -21.63 8.77 10.82
CA TYR A 135 -20.22 8.42 10.86
C TYR A 135 -19.51 9.13 12.03
N PRO A 136 -18.70 8.41 12.83
CA PRO A 136 -18.15 8.96 14.06
C PRO A 136 -17.17 10.10 13.80
N SER A 137 -17.41 11.29 14.36
CA SER A 137 -16.48 12.42 14.22
C SER A 137 -15.15 12.23 14.96
N ASP A 138 -15.07 11.30 15.91
CA ASP A 138 -13.87 11.00 16.70
C ASP A 138 -13.66 9.47 16.78
N ALA A 139 -13.25 8.90 15.65
CA ALA A 139 -13.03 7.45 15.53
C ALA A 139 -11.61 7.08 15.97
N LYS A 140 -11.49 6.23 17.01
CA LYS A 140 -10.18 5.68 17.42
C LYS A 140 -9.63 4.64 16.45
N THR A 141 -10.51 3.96 15.72
CA THR A 141 -10.16 2.92 14.76
C THR A 141 -11.00 3.03 13.51
N LEU A 142 -10.38 2.83 12.36
CA LEU A 142 -11.02 2.84 11.07
C LEU A 142 -10.87 1.50 10.37
N THR A 143 -11.95 1.05 9.74
CA THR A 143 -11.93 -0.13 8.89
C THR A 143 -11.80 0.31 7.44
N LEU A 144 -10.65 0.03 6.83
CA LEU A 144 -10.39 0.34 5.43
C LEU A 144 -10.24 -0.95 4.62
N GLN A 145 -10.75 -0.94 3.40
CA GLN A 145 -10.49 -1.96 2.40
C GLN A 145 -9.56 -1.38 1.35
N VAL A 146 -8.38 -1.98 1.21
CA VAL A 146 -7.36 -1.56 0.26
C VAL A 146 -7.27 -2.59 -0.85
N SER A 147 -7.46 -2.13 -2.08
CA SER A 147 -7.35 -2.91 -3.30
C SER A 147 -6.05 -2.59 -4.01
N THR A 148 -5.38 -3.62 -4.50
CA THR A 148 -4.10 -3.53 -5.18
C THR A 148 -4.16 -4.21 -6.53
N ASN A 149 -3.29 -3.83 -7.46
CA ASN A 149 -3.18 -4.48 -8.78
C ASN A 149 -2.74 -5.96 -8.72
N ARG A 150 -2.30 -6.43 -7.54
CA ARG A 150 -1.85 -7.79 -7.28
C ARG A 150 -2.54 -8.31 -6.02
N GLY A 151 -2.96 -9.57 -6.03
CA GLY A 151 -3.59 -10.22 -4.87
C GLY A 151 -5.06 -9.85 -4.68
N LYS A 152 -5.61 -10.19 -3.51
CA LYS A 152 -6.99 -9.88 -3.12
C LYS A 152 -7.02 -8.58 -2.31
N ALA A 153 -8.14 -7.87 -2.38
CA ALA A 153 -8.37 -6.70 -1.54
C ALA A 153 -8.22 -7.08 -0.05
N LYS A 154 -7.48 -6.26 0.69
CA LYS A 154 -7.18 -6.50 2.10
C LYS A 154 -8.02 -5.56 2.97
N LYS A 155 -8.80 -6.14 3.87
CA LYS A 155 -9.48 -5.39 4.93
C LYS A 155 -8.50 -5.17 6.07
N MET A 156 -8.35 -3.92 6.49
CA MET A 156 -7.42 -3.49 7.53
C MET A 156 -8.20 -2.66 8.55
N ILE A 157 -8.05 -3.02 9.82
CA ILE A 157 -8.56 -2.21 10.94
C ILE A 157 -7.35 -1.49 11.49
N LEU A 158 -7.32 -0.17 11.35
CA LEU A 158 -6.18 0.67 11.69
C LEU A 158 -6.57 1.63 12.80
N PRO A 159 -5.76 1.76 13.87
CA PRO A 159 -5.93 2.85 14.81
C PRO A 159 -5.60 4.19 14.13
N VAL A 160 -6.24 5.25 14.62
CA VAL A 160 -5.84 6.62 14.30
C VAL A 160 -4.80 7.03 15.34
N ASP A 161 -3.61 7.40 14.88
CA ASP A 161 -2.54 7.91 15.74
C ASP A 161 -2.90 9.37 16.12
N CYS A 162 -3.75 9.53 17.14
CA CYS A 162 -4.12 10.84 17.72
C CYS A 162 -3.03 11.41 18.63
#